data_AF-A0A2E3YLA4-F1
#
_entry.id   AF-A0A2E3YLA4-F1
#
_cell.length_a   1.000
_cell.length_b   1.000
_cell.length_c   1.000
_cell.angle_alpha   90.00
_cell.angle_beta   90.00
_cell.angle_gamma   90.00
#
_symmetry.space_group_name_H-M   'P 1'
#
loop_
_entity.id
_entity.type
_entity.pdbx_description
1 polymer ?
#
loop_
_entity_poly.entity_id
_entity_poly.type
_entity_poly.pdbx_seq_one_letter_code
_entity_poly.pdbx_strand_id
1 'polypeptide(L)' 'MRELDVLLITFLTQSYESLPVEQKNLFSELLELPDPELHAHLLGKYKCDPIMEKLLQRMRVFSSD' A
#
# COMPACT_ATOMS: atom_id res chain seq x y z
N MET A 1 -3.67 -9.98 -7.94
CA MET A 1 -3.43 -11.29 -7.24
C MET A 1 -4.39 -11.36 -6.06
N ARG A 2 -5.09 -12.48 -5.82
CA ARG A 2 -6.17 -12.52 -4.80
C ARG A 2 -5.76 -12.04 -3.41
N GLU A 3 -4.56 -12.37 -2.95
CA GLU A 3 -4.04 -11.90 -1.65
C GLU A 3 -3.83 -10.38 -1.63
N LEU A 4 -3.31 -9.80 -2.72
CA LEU A 4 -3.11 -8.37 -2.85
C LEU A 4 -4.44 -7.62 -2.90
N ASP A 5 -5.42 -8.13 -3.66
CA ASP A 5 -6.77 -7.56 -3.71
C ASP A 5 -7.42 -7.51 -2.31
N VAL A 6 -7.32 -8.58 -1.52
CA VAL A 6 -7.85 -8.64 -0.15
C VAL A 6 -7.13 -7.65 0.76
N LEU A 7 -5.80 -7.56 0.66
CA LEU A 7 -5.00 -6.61 1.44
C LEU A 7 -5.41 -5.16 1.12
N LEU A 8 -5.52 -4.82 -0.17
CA LEU A 8 -5.88 -3.47 -0.61
C LEU A 8 -7.28 -3.07 -0.13
N ILE A 9 -8.26 -3.97 -0.23
CA ILE A 9 -9.64 -3.73 0.24
C ILE A 9 -9.66 -3.57 1.77
N THR A 10 -8.93 -4.41 2.51
CA THR A 10 -8.83 -4.33 3.97
C THR A 10 -8.18 -3.01 4.38
N PHE A 11 -7.11 -2.62 3.71
CA PHE A 11 -6.45 -1.34 3.95
C PHE A 11 -7.35 -0.14 3.63
N LEU A 12 -8.10 -0.20 2.53
CA LEU A 12 -9.07 0.82 2.12
C LEU A 12 -10.16 1.02 3.17
N THR A 13 -10.69 -0.06 3.72
CA THR A 13 -11.78 -0.01 4.69
C THR A 13 -11.33 0.36 6.10
N GLN A 14 -10.10 -0.02 6.51
CA GLN A 14 -9.64 0.19 7.89
C GLN A 14 -8.73 1.40 8.10
N SER A 15 -7.91 1.78 7.10
CA SER A 15 -6.86 2.80 7.27
C SER A 15 -6.98 3.97 6.31
N TYR A 16 -7.55 3.79 5.13
CA TYR A 16 -7.55 4.84 4.10
C TYR A 16 -8.25 6.12 4.53
N GLU A 17 -9.39 6.05 5.24
CA GLU A 17 -10.07 7.27 5.72
C GLU A 17 -9.18 8.13 6.62
N SER A 18 -8.37 7.49 7.47
CA SER A 18 -7.45 8.13 8.42
C SER A 18 -6.17 8.68 7.76
N LEU A 19 -5.91 8.37 6.49
CA LEU A 19 -4.72 8.85 5.80
C LEU A 19 -4.80 10.36 5.48
N PRO A 20 -3.67 11.08 5.58
CA PRO A 20 -3.57 12.42 5.03
C PRO A 20 -3.68 12.38 3.50
N VAL A 21 -4.11 13.50 2.92
CA VAL A 21 -4.34 13.63 1.46
C VAL A 21 -3.11 13.24 0.64
N GLU A 22 -1.91 13.61 1.09
CA GLU A 22 -0.66 13.25 0.41
C GLU A 22 -0.44 11.73 0.31
N GLN A 23 -0.77 10.98 1.36
CA GLN A 23 -0.68 9.52 1.33
C GLN A 23 -1.81 8.88 0.51
N LYS A 24 -2.99 9.51 0.45
CA LYS A 24 -4.09 9.05 -0.42
C LYS A 24 -3.73 9.19 -1.91
N ASN A 25 -3.06 10.29 -2.27
CA ASN A 25 -2.55 10.50 -3.63
C ASN A 25 -1.50 9.45 -3.98
N LEU A 26 -0.50 9.24 -3.12
CA LEU A 26 0.51 8.19 -3.32
C LEU A 26 -0.08 6.79 -3.43
N PHE A 27 -1.12 6.49 -2.63
CA PHE A 27 -1.82 5.21 -2.72
C PHE A 27 -2.55 5.05 -4.07
N SER A 28 -3.13 6.13 -4.60
CA SER A 28 -3.79 6.12 -5.90
C SER A 28 -2.77 5.89 -7.03
N GLU A 29 -1.60 6.52 -6.97
CA GLU A 29 -0.50 6.28 -7.91
C GLU A 29 0.03 4.84 -7.81
N LEU A 30 0.12 4.29 -6.59
CA LEU A 30 0.45 2.87 -6.37
C LEU A 30 -0.56 1.95 -7.07
N LEU A 31 -1.86 2.22 -6.96
CA LEU A 31 -2.91 1.41 -7.57
C LEU A 31 -2.86 1.41 -9.11
N GLU A 32 -2.19 2.37 -9.75
CA GLU A 32 -1.97 2.36 -11.20
C GLU A 32 -0.86 1.38 -11.61
N LEU A 33 -0.02 0.93 -10.67
CA LEU A 33 1.03 -0.04 -10.93
C LEU A 33 0.46 -1.46 -11.05
N PRO A 34 1.09 -2.32 -11.87
CA PRO A 34 0.67 -3.71 -11.98
C PRO A 34 0.94 -4.48 -10.67
N ASP A 35 0.11 -5.50 -10.39
CA ASP A 35 0.24 -6.44 -9.26
C ASP A 35 1.69 -6.81 -8.85
N PRO A 36 2.58 -7.24 -9.78
CA PRO A 36 3.96 -7.59 -9.44
C PRO A 36 4.78 -6.43 -8.90
N GLU A 37 4.55 -5.20 -9.38
CA GLU A 37 5.23 -3.98 -8.91
C GLU A 37 4.74 -3.64 -7.50
N LEU A 38 3.43 -3.63 -7.29
CA LEU A 38 2.80 -3.45 -5.97
C LEU A 38 3.37 -4.41 -4.94
N HIS A 39 3.45 -5.69 -5.30
CA HIS A 39 4.00 -6.73 -4.44
C HIS A 39 5.50 -6.51 -4.17
N ALA A 40 6.29 -6.09 -5.16
CA ALA A 40 7.70 -5.76 -4.96
C ALA A 40 7.92 -4.53 -4.06
N HIS A 41 7.06 -3.51 -4.15
CA HIS A 41 7.04 -2.38 -3.20
C HIS A 41 6.72 -2.85 -1.78
N LEU A 42 5.71 -3.71 -1.62
CA LEU A 42 5.37 -4.30 -0.32
C LEU A 42 6.51 -5.17 0.23
N LEU A 43 7.29 -5.85 -0.60
CA LEU A 43 8.49 -6.58 -0.17
C LEU A 43 9.69 -5.67 0.17
N GLY A 44 9.59 -4.35 -0.09
CA GLY A 44 10.68 -3.41 0.16
C GLY A 44 11.82 -3.53 -0.84
N LYS A 45 11.54 -4.05 -2.04
CA LYS A 45 12.55 -4.17 -3.11
C LYS A 45 12.91 -2.83 -3.74
N TYR A 46 12.04 -1.82 -3.58
CA TYR A 46 12.24 -0.48 -4.10
C TYR A 46 12.54 0.50 -2.98
N LYS A 47 13.41 1.48 -3.28
CA LYS A 47 13.71 2.58 -2.38
C LYS A 47 12.65 3.65 -2.59
N CYS A 48 11.83 3.87 -1.57
CA CYS A 48 10.72 4.81 -1.63
C CYS A 48 10.97 6.02 -0.72
N ASP A 49 10.29 7.12 -1.01
CA ASP A 49 10.25 8.29 -0.14
C ASP A 49 9.74 7.93 1.27
N PRO A 50 10.16 8.67 2.31
CA PRO A 50 9.78 8.36 3.69
C PRO A 50 8.26 8.38 3.93
N ILE A 51 7.50 9.13 3.13
CA ILE A 51 6.03 9.15 3.19
C ILE A 51 5.44 7.86 2.60
N MET A 52 5.98 7.42 1.47
CA MET A 52 5.58 6.18 0.81
C MET A 52 6.00 4.94 1.63
N GLU A 53 7.20 4.95 2.21
CA GLU A 53 7.66 3.91 3.16
C GLU A 53 6.69 3.77 4.34
N LYS A 54 6.21 4.88 4.91
CA LYS A 54 5.21 4.85 6.00
C LYS A 54 3.88 4.24 5.54
N LEU A 55 3.43 4.54 4.32
CA LEU A 55 2.23 3.95 3.74
C LEU A 55 2.40 2.43 3.56
N LEU A 56 3.51 2.01 2.96
CA LEU A 56 3.83 0.59 2.75
C LEU A 56 3.97 -0.17 4.08
N GLN A 57 4.59 0.44 5.10
CA GLN A 57 4.66 -0.14 6.45
C GLN A 57 3.29 -0.36 7.05
N ARG A 58 2.35 0.59 6.92
CA ARG A 58 0.97 0.39 7.38
C ARG A 58 0.30 -0.77 6.63
N MET A 59 0.47 -0.85 5.32
CA MET A 59 -0.08 -1.94 4.51
C MET A 59 0.49 -3.31 4.88
N ARG A 60 1.78 -3.40 5.21
CA ARG A 60 2.44 -4.65 5.67
C ARG A 60 1.84 -5.21 6.96
N VAL A 61 1.33 -4.36 7.85
CA VAL A 61 0.65 -4.81 9.08
C VAL A 61 -0.59 -5.65 8.74
N PHE A 62 -1.32 -5.28 7.69
CA PHE A 62 -2.50 -6.03 7.21
C PHE A 62 -2.15 -7.26 6.37
N SER A 63 -0.90 -7.40 5.93
CA SER A 63 -0.44 -8.59 5.19
C SER A 63 -0.11 -9.77 6.10
N SER A 64 -0.03 -9.55 7.41
CA SER A 64 0.52 -10.50 8.38
C SER A 64 -0.54 -11.08 9.34
N ASP A 65 -1.83 -10.81 9.09
CA ASP A 65 -2.99 -11.34 9.80
C ASP A 65 -3.73 -12.40 8.96
#